data_AF-A0A455VY94-F1
#
_entry.id   AF-A0A455VY94-F1
#
_cell.length_a   1.000
_cell.length_b   1.000
_cell.length_c   1.000
_cell.angle_alpha   90.00
_cell.angle_beta   90.00
_cell.angle_gamma   90.00
#
_symmetry.space_group_name_H-M   'P 1'
#
loop_
_entity.id
_entity.type
_entity.pdbx_description
1 polymer ?
#
loop_
_entity_poly.entity_id
_entity_poly.type
_entity_poly.pdbx_seq_one_letter_code
_entity_poly.pdbx_strand_id
1 'polypeptide(L)'
;MRQLNRLNQYHRLWQPSQGATQQVTIGELAARCFCSERHVRTLLRQAQEAGWLSWRAQSGRGKRGELTFHVAPESLRNAMMEEALKSGQQHNALELAQLAPEALRSLLHPFLGGQWQNDTPTLRIPYYRSLEPLQPGFLPGRAEQHLAGQVFSGLTRFNGNSSEPAGDLAHHWDVSDDGLRWHFYIRSTLHWHNGDKIETAQLQRSLTALLTLPALRTLFQSVLCIETTHPQCLTFTLHQPDYWLPHRLATYCSRLAHPDHPAVGSGPFRLAAFEPDLVRLESHEQYHLSHPLLKAIEYWITPQLFDYSLGTSCRHPVQIAIGEADELESLRLVSSSTSLGFCYLTLKQSARLSEIQAKRLINIIHLSRLLHTLPLNEGLITPTQELLPGWTIPEWPDLSDVTLPEALTLVYHLPVELHTMASQLKAYLALQGCELTVIFHDAKTWDGCLELADADIMMGDRLIGEAPEYTLEQWLRCDALWPHVLSAPAYAHLQATLDAVQTQAEARDRHAGLQAIFNRLMESAVLTPLFNYQYQISAPPGVNGIRLNTRGWFDFTEAWLPAPKS
;
A
#
# COMPACT_ATOMS: atom_id res chain seq x y z
N MET A 1 14.28 -4.51 24.37
CA MET A 1 14.93 -3.70 25.44
C MET A 1 16.01 -4.37 26.33
N ARG A 2 15.74 -5.35 27.22
CA ARG A 2 16.75 -5.82 28.23
C ARG A 2 17.94 -6.57 27.61
N GLN A 3 17.71 -7.28 26.50
CA GLN A 3 18.72 -8.03 25.75
C GLN A 3 19.58 -7.12 24.86
N LEU A 4 18.98 -6.19 24.11
CA LEU A 4 19.73 -5.20 23.31
C LEU A 4 20.66 -4.34 24.18
N ASN A 5 20.20 -3.91 25.36
CA ASN A 5 21.05 -3.17 26.29
C ASN A 5 22.26 -3.98 26.78
N ARG A 6 22.09 -5.29 27.03
CA ARG A 6 23.21 -6.19 27.38
C ARG A 6 24.20 -6.33 26.23
N LEU A 7 23.70 -6.48 25.00
CA LEU A 7 24.53 -6.55 23.81
C LEU A 7 25.31 -5.25 23.58
N ASN A 8 24.66 -4.09 23.73
CA ASN A 8 25.30 -2.78 23.62
C ASN A 8 26.38 -2.58 24.70
N GLN A 9 26.12 -3.01 25.93
CA GLN A 9 27.10 -2.98 27.00
C GLN A 9 28.29 -3.91 26.71
N TYR A 10 28.04 -5.11 26.19
CA TYR A 10 29.09 -6.04 25.75
C TYR A 10 29.94 -5.46 24.61
N HIS A 11 29.30 -4.87 23.59
CA HIS A 11 29.97 -4.21 22.47
C HIS A 11 30.90 -3.08 22.94
N ARG A 12 30.46 -2.26 23.91
CA ARG A 12 31.29 -1.20 24.51
C ARG A 12 32.52 -1.75 25.26
N LEU A 13 32.45 -2.96 25.82
CA LEU A 13 33.61 -3.61 26.43
C LEU A 13 34.60 -4.12 25.38
N TRP A 14 34.08 -4.64 24.27
CA TRP A 14 34.84 -5.26 23.18
C TRP A 14 35.56 -4.24 22.28
N GLN A 15 34.86 -3.15 21.91
CA GLN A 15 35.26 -2.17 20.88
C GLN A 15 36.68 -1.57 21.04
N PRO A 16 37.17 -1.23 22.26
CA PRO A 16 38.52 -0.67 22.42
C PRO A 16 39.67 -1.61 22.04
N SER A 17 39.42 -2.92 22.02
CA SER A 17 40.44 -3.94 21.74
C SER A 17 40.20 -4.74 20.47
N GLN A 18 39.03 -4.58 19.86
CA GLN A 18 38.55 -5.41 18.76
C GLN A 18 38.74 -6.92 19.02
N GLY A 19 38.50 -7.35 20.27
CA GLY A 19 38.58 -8.75 20.69
C GLY A 19 39.92 -9.19 21.28
N ALA A 20 40.97 -8.37 21.23
CA ALA A 20 42.23 -8.68 21.92
C ALA A 20 42.07 -8.66 23.45
N THR A 21 42.86 -9.47 24.16
CA THR A 21 42.88 -9.48 25.63
C THR A 21 43.25 -8.09 26.17
N GLN A 22 42.48 -7.61 27.15
CA GLN A 22 42.66 -6.30 27.76
C GLN A 22 43.14 -6.42 29.21
N GLN A 23 44.02 -5.50 29.61
CA GLN A 23 44.37 -5.27 31.01
C GLN A 23 43.70 -3.98 31.48
N VAL A 24 42.67 -4.08 32.31
CA VAL A 24 41.74 -2.97 32.61
C VAL A 24 41.23 -3.05 34.05
N THR A 25 40.79 -1.94 34.63
CA THR A 25 40.20 -1.88 35.98
C THR A 25 38.68 -1.91 35.94
N ILE A 26 38.04 -2.31 37.04
CA ILE A 26 36.57 -2.31 37.16
C ILE A 26 35.98 -0.90 36.98
N GLY A 27 36.66 0.14 37.47
CA GLY A 27 36.23 1.53 37.28
C GLY A 27 36.24 1.96 35.80
N GLU A 28 37.29 1.60 35.06
CA GLU A 28 37.38 1.85 33.61
C GLU A 28 36.27 1.10 32.84
N LEU A 29 35.98 -0.15 33.21
CA LEU A 29 34.89 -0.92 32.61
C LEU A 29 33.50 -0.33 32.91
N ALA A 30 33.27 0.10 34.15
CA ALA A 30 32.02 0.73 34.58
C ALA A 30 31.76 2.04 33.82
N ALA A 31 32.80 2.86 33.64
CA ALA A 31 32.74 4.10 32.87
C ALA A 31 32.37 3.84 31.40
N ARG A 32 32.97 2.83 30.76
CA ARG A 32 32.67 2.45 29.36
C ARG A 32 31.23 1.97 29.16
N CYS A 33 30.68 1.24 30.14
CA CYS A 33 29.30 0.75 30.07
C CYS A 33 28.27 1.79 30.55
N PHE A 34 28.70 2.98 31.00
CA PHE A 34 27.86 4.00 31.65
C PHE A 34 27.03 3.44 32.81
N CYS A 35 27.67 2.66 33.69
CA CYS A 35 27.00 2.02 34.83
C CYS A 35 27.87 2.03 36.10
N SER A 36 27.32 1.56 37.22
CA SER A 36 28.07 1.47 38.48
C SER A 36 29.05 0.28 38.48
N GLU A 37 30.11 0.37 39.28
CA GLU A 37 31.06 -0.74 39.45
C GLU A 37 30.39 -2.03 39.94
N ARG A 38 29.31 -1.91 40.73
CA ARG A 38 28.51 -3.05 41.16
C ARG A 38 27.78 -3.71 39.99
N HIS A 39 27.22 -2.91 39.08
CA HIS A 39 26.51 -3.41 37.92
C HIS A 39 27.46 -4.07 36.91
N VAL A 40 28.61 -3.47 36.64
CA VAL A 40 29.58 -4.05 35.68
C VAL A 40 30.14 -5.39 36.17
N ARG A 41 30.34 -5.56 37.49
CA ARG A 41 30.74 -6.86 38.06
C ARG A 41 29.68 -7.93 37.84
N THR A 42 28.40 -7.59 37.99
CA THR A 42 27.29 -8.50 37.69
C THR A 42 27.26 -8.85 36.21
N LEU A 43 27.47 -7.87 35.33
CA LEU A 43 27.49 -8.07 33.88
C LEU A 43 28.64 -8.99 33.45
N LEU A 44 29.85 -8.77 33.96
CA LEU A 44 31.00 -9.64 33.71
C LEU A 44 30.73 -11.07 34.18
N ARG A 45 30.13 -11.23 35.36
CA ARG A 45 29.77 -12.56 35.88
C ARG A 45 28.76 -13.27 34.97
N GLN A 46 27.69 -12.58 34.56
CA GLN A 46 26.68 -13.12 33.66
C GLN A 46 27.26 -13.49 32.30
N ALA A 47 28.10 -12.63 31.73
CA ALA A 47 28.75 -12.88 30.45
C ALA A 47 29.76 -14.04 30.53
N GLN A 48 30.43 -14.22 31.67
CA GLN A 48 31.31 -15.36 31.92
C GLN A 48 30.54 -16.67 32.14
N GLU A 49 29.42 -16.64 32.87
CA GLU A 49 28.50 -17.78 33.01
C GLU A 49 27.92 -18.21 31.65
N ALA A 50 27.66 -17.26 30.75
CA ALA A 50 27.21 -17.51 29.38
C ALA A 50 28.34 -17.84 28.38
N GLY A 51 29.60 -17.87 28.83
CA GLY A 51 30.76 -18.23 28.01
C GLY A 51 31.22 -17.17 27.00
N TRP A 52 30.75 -15.92 27.09
CA TRP A 52 31.08 -14.85 26.12
C TRP A 52 32.47 -14.26 26.35
N LEU A 53 32.90 -14.19 27.61
CA LEU A 53 34.17 -13.62 28.04
C LEU A 53 34.71 -14.33 29.28
N SER A 54 35.97 -14.11 29.61
CA SER A 54 36.57 -14.46 30.89
C SER A 54 37.23 -13.26 31.54
N TRP A 55 36.97 -13.08 32.83
CA TRP A 55 37.49 -11.99 33.65
C TRP A 55 38.30 -12.54 34.83
N ARG A 56 39.59 -12.20 34.88
CA ARG A 56 40.49 -12.55 35.98
C ARG A 56 40.87 -11.30 36.76
N ALA A 57 40.20 -11.11 37.89
CA ALA A 57 40.51 -10.01 38.80
C ALA A 57 41.87 -10.22 39.48
N GLN A 58 42.65 -9.16 39.63
CA GLN A 58 43.86 -9.16 40.46
C GLN A 58 43.58 -8.50 41.83
N SER A 59 44.15 -9.06 42.89
CA SER A 59 43.98 -8.53 44.25
C SER A 59 44.84 -7.28 44.49
N GLY A 60 44.19 -6.16 44.81
CA GLY A 60 44.78 -4.86 45.14
C GLY A 60 43.97 -3.67 44.57
N ARG A 61 43.87 -2.54 45.29
CA ARG A 61 43.21 -1.32 44.78
C ARG A 61 43.95 -0.81 43.54
N GLY A 62 43.22 -0.53 42.46
CA GLY A 62 43.77 0.02 41.22
C GLY A 62 44.53 -0.98 40.33
N LYS A 63 44.61 -2.26 40.69
CA LYS A 63 45.23 -3.27 39.83
C LYS A 63 44.33 -3.61 38.64
N ARG A 64 44.96 -3.74 37.48
CA ARG A 64 44.31 -4.14 36.23
C ARG A 64 44.07 -5.66 36.26
N GLY A 65 42.83 -6.05 36.00
CA GLY A 65 42.48 -7.44 35.74
C GLY A 65 42.54 -7.75 34.25
N GLU A 66 42.59 -9.03 33.94
CA GLU A 66 42.66 -9.53 32.56
C GLU A 66 41.25 -9.86 32.07
N LEU A 67 40.85 -9.23 30.96
CA LEU A 67 39.59 -9.46 30.26
C LEU A 67 39.87 -10.09 28.90
N THR A 68 39.40 -11.32 28.68
CA THR A 68 39.52 -12.03 27.41
C THR A 68 38.14 -12.28 26.82
N PHE A 69 37.97 -12.03 25.52
CA PHE A 69 36.71 -12.26 24.80
C PHE A 69 36.76 -13.60 24.08
N HIS A 70 35.66 -14.33 24.10
CA HIS A 70 35.52 -15.62 23.40
C HIS A 70 34.56 -15.54 22.21
N VAL A 71 33.65 -14.57 22.21
CA VAL A 71 32.62 -14.41 21.19
C VAL A 71 32.61 -12.97 20.67
N ALA A 72 32.55 -12.77 19.37
CA ALA A 72 32.40 -11.42 18.81
C ALA A 72 30.98 -10.88 19.07
N PRO A 73 30.79 -9.57 19.27
CA PRO A 73 29.45 -8.98 19.46
C PRO A 73 28.47 -9.31 18.32
N GLU A 74 28.97 -9.42 17.09
CA GLU A 74 28.19 -9.80 15.91
C GLU A 74 27.65 -11.23 16.03
N SER A 75 28.50 -12.19 16.38
CA SER A 75 28.08 -13.59 16.60
C SER A 75 27.05 -13.70 17.73
N LEU A 76 27.23 -12.93 18.80
CA LEU A 76 26.29 -12.91 19.92
C LEU A 76 24.93 -12.31 19.51
N ARG A 77 24.95 -11.20 18.76
CA ARG A 77 23.73 -10.58 18.21
C ARG A 77 22.96 -11.56 17.34
N ASN A 78 23.65 -12.26 16.43
CA ASN A 78 23.05 -13.23 15.53
C ASN A 78 22.39 -14.39 16.31
N ALA A 79 23.09 -14.94 17.30
CA ALA A 79 22.54 -16.02 18.14
C ALA A 79 21.30 -15.57 18.94
N MET A 80 21.35 -14.37 19.53
CA MET A 80 20.21 -13.79 20.26
C MET A 80 19.02 -13.51 19.35
N MET A 81 19.28 -13.08 18.11
CA MET A 81 18.24 -12.83 17.13
C MET A 81 17.60 -14.13 16.63
N GLU A 82 18.40 -15.16 16.34
CA GLU A 82 17.88 -16.50 16.00
C GLU A 82 17.01 -17.08 17.12
N GLU A 83 17.44 -16.92 18.38
CA GLU A 83 16.66 -17.38 19.54
C GLU A 83 15.35 -16.58 19.67
N ALA A 84 15.38 -15.27 19.46
CA ALA A 84 14.19 -14.42 19.44
C ALA A 84 13.22 -14.84 18.34
N LEU A 85 13.71 -15.10 17.12
CA LEU A 85 12.89 -15.54 16.00
C LEU A 85 12.29 -16.94 16.23
N LYS A 86 13.09 -17.90 16.71
CA LYS A 86 12.62 -19.25 17.07
C LYS A 86 11.58 -19.23 18.18
N SER A 87 11.73 -18.34 19.15
CA SER A 87 10.79 -18.18 20.27
C SER A 87 9.58 -17.30 19.96
N GLY A 88 9.45 -16.79 18.73
CA GLY A 88 8.34 -15.93 18.34
C GLY A 88 8.36 -14.54 18.98
N GLN A 89 9.55 -14.01 19.26
CA GLN A 89 9.79 -12.65 19.74
C GLN A 89 10.26 -11.76 18.58
N GLN A 90 9.40 -11.54 17.58
CA GLN A 90 9.72 -10.85 16.32
C GLN A 90 10.22 -9.41 16.57
N HIS A 91 9.59 -8.69 17.50
CA HIS A 91 10.00 -7.33 17.85
C HIS A 91 11.45 -7.30 18.38
N ASN A 92 11.82 -8.23 19.27
CA ASN A 92 13.20 -8.30 19.77
C ASN A 92 14.18 -8.64 18.64
N ALA A 93 13.78 -9.46 17.67
CA ALA A 93 14.62 -9.80 16.53
C ALA A 93 14.86 -8.61 15.59
N LEU A 94 13.82 -7.85 15.27
CA LEU A 94 13.94 -6.64 14.43
C LEU A 94 14.71 -5.53 15.15
N GLU A 95 14.55 -5.37 16.47
CA GLU A 95 15.33 -4.43 17.29
C GLU A 95 16.84 -4.77 17.27
N LEU A 96 17.18 -6.06 17.21
CA LEU A 96 18.56 -6.57 17.14
C LEU A 96 19.17 -6.46 15.73
N ALA A 97 18.36 -6.24 14.71
CA ALA A 97 18.71 -6.28 13.29
C ALA A 97 19.38 -5.00 12.74
N GLN A 98 19.89 -4.11 13.61
CA GLN A 98 20.75 -2.96 13.23
C GLN A 98 22.12 -3.42 12.68
N LEU A 99 22.09 -4.14 11.57
CA LEU A 99 23.21 -4.77 10.90
C LEU A 99 23.41 -4.16 9.51
N ALA A 100 24.57 -4.41 8.90
CA ALA A 100 24.78 -4.16 7.48
C ALA A 100 23.73 -4.95 6.66
N PRO A 101 23.22 -4.40 5.54
CA PRO A 101 22.18 -5.01 4.72
C PRO A 101 22.39 -6.48 4.39
N GLU A 102 23.62 -6.87 4.07
CA GLU A 102 24.00 -8.24 3.69
C GLU A 102 23.87 -9.21 4.87
N ALA A 103 24.36 -8.80 6.04
CA ALA A 103 24.25 -9.61 7.26
C ALA A 103 22.80 -9.73 7.74
N LEU A 104 22.02 -8.64 7.62
CA LEU A 104 20.59 -8.64 7.93
C LEU A 104 19.82 -9.59 7.00
N ARG A 105 20.10 -9.54 5.69
CA ARG A 105 19.54 -10.46 4.68
C ARG A 105 19.80 -11.90 5.07
N SER A 106 21.05 -12.28 5.32
CA SER A 106 21.42 -13.66 5.65
C SER A 106 20.74 -14.20 6.91
N LEU A 107 20.40 -13.33 7.88
CA LEU A 107 19.82 -13.76 9.14
C LEU A 107 18.30 -13.79 9.17
N LEU A 108 17.63 -12.83 8.52
CA LEU A 108 16.16 -12.85 8.41
C LEU A 108 15.70 -13.89 7.40
N HIS A 109 16.58 -14.20 6.43
CA HIS A 109 16.36 -15.17 5.37
C HIS A 109 15.60 -16.44 5.84
N PRO A 110 16.06 -17.23 6.82
CA PRO A 110 15.43 -18.50 7.18
C PRO A 110 14.05 -18.36 7.82
N PHE A 111 13.50 -17.14 7.92
CA PHE A 111 12.22 -16.86 8.53
C PHE A 111 11.24 -16.19 7.55
N LEU A 112 11.69 -15.79 6.35
CA LEU A 112 10.86 -15.16 5.34
C LEU A 112 9.99 -16.20 4.61
N GLY A 113 8.85 -15.75 4.09
CA GLY A 113 7.90 -16.62 3.42
C GLY A 113 6.98 -17.39 4.35
N GLY A 114 6.42 -18.48 3.82
CA GLY A 114 5.43 -19.28 4.54
C GLY A 114 6.07 -20.39 5.35
N GLN A 115 5.89 -20.36 6.67
CA GLN A 115 6.46 -21.32 7.59
C GLN A 115 5.48 -21.75 8.68
N TRP A 116 5.67 -22.96 9.18
CA TRP A 116 5.03 -23.44 10.39
C TRP A 116 5.83 -22.96 11.61
N GLN A 117 5.22 -22.13 12.43
CA GLN A 117 5.80 -21.69 13.71
C GLN A 117 4.93 -22.20 14.85
N ASN A 118 5.43 -23.14 15.66
CA ASN A 118 4.66 -23.77 16.74
C ASN A 118 3.26 -24.25 16.26
N ASP A 119 3.24 -25.07 15.21
CA ASP A 119 2.02 -25.58 14.55
C ASP A 119 1.07 -24.49 13.99
N THR A 120 1.55 -23.25 13.86
CA THR A 120 0.79 -22.12 13.33
C THR A 120 1.32 -21.73 11.93
N PRO A 121 0.51 -21.86 10.86
CA PRO A 121 0.93 -21.46 9.52
C PRO A 121 1.02 -19.94 9.44
N THR A 122 2.24 -19.43 9.32
CA THR A 122 2.57 -18.01 9.34
C THR A 122 3.26 -17.61 8.04
N LEU A 123 2.82 -16.50 7.44
CA LEU A 123 3.41 -15.93 6.24
C LEU A 123 4.15 -14.63 6.57
N ARG A 124 5.45 -14.56 6.28
CA ARG A 124 6.27 -13.36 6.52
C ARG A 124 6.68 -12.70 5.22
N ILE A 125 6.30 -11.44 5.06
CA ILE A 125 6.49 -10.63 3.86
C ILE A 125 7.49 -9.51 4.20
N PRO A 126 8.70 -9.50 3.63
CA PRO A 126 9.58 -8.35 3.75
C PRO A 126 8.97 -7.15 3.02
N TYR A 127 8.97 -5.97 3.65
CA TYR A 127 8.35 -4.78 3.09
C TYR A 127 9.29 -3.56 3.17
N TYR A 128 9.29 -2.73 2.13
CA TYR A 128 10.35 -1.75 1.88
C TYR A 128 10.16 -0.40 2.57
N ARG A 129 8.96 -0.12 3.10
CA ARG A 129 8.64 1.13 3.79
C ARG A 129 7.69 0.87 4.96
N SER A 130 7.66 1.76 5.93
CA SER A 130 6.63 1.70 6.98
C SER A 130 5.24 1.90 6.37
N LEU A 131 4.27 1.20 6.96
CA LEU A 131 2.86 1.28 6.60
C LEU A 131 2.19 2.39 7.40
N GLU A 132 1.22 3.05 6.79
CA GLU A 132 0.41 4.08 7.46
C GLU A 132 -0.75 3.41 8.21
N PRO A 133 -1.13 3.88 9.42
CA PRO A 133 -2.24 3.33 10.17
C PRO A 133 -3.54 3.30 9.36
N LEU A 134 -4.32 2.24 9.50
CA LEU A 134 -5.60 2.12 8.81
C LEU A 134 -6.59 3.11 9.42
N GLN A 135 -7.23 3.91 8.55
CA GLN A 135 -8.26 4.87 8.92
C GLN A 135 -9.51 4.65 8.08
N PRO A 136 -10.71 4.97 8.59
CA PRO A 136 -11.92 4.96 7.79
C PRO A 136 -11.83 5.94 6.62
N GLY A 137 -12.29 5.53 5.44
CA GLY A 137 -12.31 6.37 4.24
C GLY A 137 -11.17 6.08 3.24
N PHE A 138 -10.82 7.09 2.46
CA PHE A 138 -9.80 6.94 1.41
C PHE A 138 -8.40 6.75 2.00
N LEU A 139 -7.66 5.80 1.43
CA LEU A 139 -6.29 5.47 1.83
C LEU A 139 -5.39 5.69 0.60
N PRO A 140 -4.31 6.48 0.73
CA PRO A 140 -3.47 6.83 -0.41
C PRO A 140 -2.60 5.67 -0.88
N GLY A 141 -2.20 4.79 0.03
CA GLY A 141 -1.29 3.68 -0.27
C GLY A 141 -2.01 2.39 -0.66
N ARG A 142 -1.54 1.76 -1.74
CA ARG A 142 -2.07 0.48 -2.24
C ARG A 142 -2.00 -0.66 -1.21
N ALA A 143 -0.95 -0.69 -0.37
CA ALA A 143 -0.81 -1.70 0.67
C ALA A 143 -1.81 -1.48 1.80
N GLU A 144 -2.03 -0.23 2.19
CA GLU A 144 -3.02 0.17 3.18
C GLU A 144 -4.45 -0.12 2.68
N GLN A 145 -4.75 0.14 1.41
CA GLN A 145 -6.03 -0.26 0.79
C GLN A 145 -6.24 -1.78 0.84
N HIS A 146 -5.19 -2.57 0.56
CA HIS A 146 -5.26 -4.03 0.64
C HIS A 146 -5.47 -4.50 2.08
N LEU A 147 -4.70 -3.96 3.04
CA LEU A 147 -4.81 -4.24 4.47
C LEU A 147 -6.19 -3.89 5.02
N ALA A 148 -6.77 -2.76 4.62
CA ALA A 148 -8.13 -2.40 5.00
C ALA A 148 -9.16 -3.46 4.59
N GLY A 149 -8.98 -4.08 3.42
CA GLY A 149 -9.82 -5.19 2.96
C GLY A 149 -9.63 -6.50 3.75
N GLN A 150 -8.49 -6.69 4.43
CA GLN A 150 -8.22 -7.84 5.30
C GLN A 150 -8.76 -7.63 6.72
N VAL A 151 -8.73 -6.38 7.21
CA VAL A 151 -9.13 -6.03 8.57
C VAL A 151 -10.62 -5.70 8.69
N PHE A 152 -11.18 -4.99 7.71
CA PHE A 152 -12.54 -4.48 7.78
C PHE A 152 -13.43 -5.11 6.69
N SER A 153 -14.72 -5.24 6.98
CA SER A 153 -15.74 -5.73 6.03
C SER A 153 -16.68 -4.62 5.58
N GLY A 154 -17.26 -4.78 4.40
CA GLY A 154 -18.25 -3.86 3.82
C GLY A 154 -19.65 -4.44 3.94
N LEU A 155 -20.69 -3.67 3.59
CA LEU A 155 -22.01 -4.28 3.43
C LEU A 155 -22.02 -5.26 2.25
N THR A 156 -21.33 -4.88 1.18
CA THR A 156 -21.06 -5.68 -0.01
C THR A 156 -19.56 -5.86 -0.18
N ARG A 157 -19.14 -6.67 -1.15
CA ARG A 157 -17.73 -6.89 -1.50
C ARG A 157 -17.59 -7.23 -2.97
N PHE A 158 -16.41 -7.01 -3.54
CA PHE A 158 -16.04 -7.66 -4.79
C PHE A 158 -15.62 -9.10 -4.53
N ASN A 159 -15.99 -10.01 -5.42
CA ASN A 159 -15.39 -11.34 -5.49
C ASN A 159 -14.33 -11.28 -6.60
N GLY A 160 -13.14 -11.86 -6.39
CA GLY A 160 -11.96 -11.59 -7.24
C GLY A 160 -12.12 -11.87 -8.74
N ASN A 161 -13.25 -12.44 -9.19
CA ASN A 161 -13.54 -12.80 -10.57
C ASN A 161 -14.65 -11.93 -11.20
N SER A 162 -15.22 -10.96 -10.48
CA SER A 162 -16.36 -10.15 -10.93
C SER A 162 -16.18 -8.69 -10.59
N SER A 163 -16.46 -7.82 -11.57
CA SER A 163 -16.63 -6.38 -11.36
C SER A 163 -17.92 -6.06 -10.62
N GLU A 164 -18.91 -6.95 -10.66
CA GLU A 164 -20.16 -6.80 -9.92
C GLU A 164 -20.00 -7.23 -8.44
N PRO A 165 -20.46 -6.41 -7.48
CA PRO A 165 -20.46 -6.73 -6.07
C PRO A 165 -21.31 -7.95 -5.71
N ALA A 166 -20.91 -8.62 -4.64
CA ALA A 166 -21.67 -9.65 -3.95
C ALA A 166 -21.91 -9.25 -2.49
N GLY A 167 -22.73 -10.02 -1.78
CA GLY A 167 -22.97 -9.81 -0.35
C GLY A 167 -21.74 -10.05 0.52
N ASP A 168 -21.54 -9.20 1.53
CA ASP A 168 -20.55 -9.34 2.60
C ASP A 168 -21.25 -9.35 3.97
N LEU A 169 -21.20 -8.26 4.76
CA LEU A 169 -21.97 -8.17 6.01
C LEU A 169 -23.48 -8.26 5.74
N ALA A 170 -23.93 -7.65 4.65
CA ALA A 170 -25.25 -7.90 4.07
C ALA A 170 -25.16 -9.11 3.13
N HIS A 171 -25.99 -10.13 3.32
CA HIS A 171 -25.96 -11.30 2.46
C HIS A 171 -26.76 -11.10 1.15
N HIS A 172 -27.68 -10.15 1.13
CA HIS A 172 -28.58 -9.84 0.02
C HIS A 172 -29.04 -8.38 0.10
N TRP A 173 -29.49 -7.83 -1.02
CA TRP A 173 -30.21 -6.55 -1.04
C TRP A 173 -31.32 -6.53 -2.08
N ASP A 174 -32.38 -5.78 -1.78
CA ASP A 174 -33.46 -5.49 -2.71
C ASP A 174 -33.57 -3.99 -2.94
N VAL A 175 -34.03 -3.61 -4.13
CA VAL A 175 -34.25 -2.22 -4.54
C VAL A 175 -35.71 -2.02 -4.95
N SER A 176 -36.30 -0.89 -4.59
CA SER A 176 -37.64 -0.50 -5.05
C SER A 176 -37.65 -0.19 -6.55
N ASP A 177 -38.83 -0.27 -7.18
CA ASP A 177 -39.00 -0.01 -8.62
C ASP A 177 -38.52 1.39 -9.06
N ASP A 178 -38.59 2.38 -8.15
CA ASP A 178 -38.11 3.75 -8.38
C ASP A 178 -36.60 3.93 -8.16
N GLY A 179 -35.89 2.91 -7.66
CA GLY A 179 -34.46 2.97 -7.36
C GLY A 179 -34.11 3.79 -6.11
N LEU A 180 -35.09 4.30 -5.37
CA LEU A 180 -34.88 5.24 -4.27
C LEU A 180 -34.79 4.57 -2.89
N ARG A 181 -35.18 3.31 -2.74
CA ARG A 181 -35.07 2.57 -1.47
C ARG A 181 -34.32 1.28 -1.68
N TRP A 182 -33.28 1.09 -0.87
CA TRP A 182 -32.44 -0.10 -0.89
C TRP A 182 -32.46 -0.77 0.48
N HIS A 183 -32.81 -2.05 0.52
CA HIS A 183 -32.88 -2.86 1.73
C HIS A 183 -31.70 -3.84 1.75
N PHE A 184 -30.74 -3.65 2.65
CA PHE A 184 -29.60 -4.55 2.84
C PHE A 184 -29.84 -5.48 4.03
N TYR A 185 -29.96 -6.78 3.76
CA TYR A 185 -30.26 -7.80 4.77
C TYR A 185 -28.98 -8.31 5.44
N ILE A 186 -28.86 -8.06 6.74
CA ILE A 186 -27.65 -8.27 7.54
C ILE A 186 -27.59 -9.71 8.07
N ARG A 187 -26.42 -10.34 7.93
CA ARG A 187 -26.15 -11.70 8.46
C ARG A 187 -26.38 -11.75 9.98
N SER A 188 -26.95 -12.84 10.47
CA SER A 188 -27.24 -13.05 11.90
C SER A 188 -26.01 -13.42 12.76
N THR A 189 -24.95 -13.92 12.12
CA THR A 189 -23.79 -14.57 12.77
C THR A 189 -22.54 -13.69 12.81
N LEU A 190 -22.69 -12.38 12.61
CA LEU A 190 -21.59 -11.44 12.49
C LEU A 190 -20.93 -11.15 13.85
N HIS A 191 -19.61 -11.13 13.87
CA HIS A 191 -18.79 -10.79 15.03
C HIS A 191 -17.69 -9.80 14.67
N TRP A 192 -17.39 -8.91 15.61
CA TRP A 192 -16.20 -8.07 15.58
C TRP A 192 -14.98 -8.88 16.04
N HIS A 193 -13.77 -8.41 15.72
CA HIS A 193 -12.52 -9.09 16.09
C HIS A 193 -12.30 -9.25 17.60
N ASN A 194 -12.98 -8.44 18.41
CA ASN A 194 -12.97 -8.53 19.88
C ASN A 194 -13.93 -9.60 20.44
N GLY A 195 -14.69 -10.29 19.57
CA GLY A 195 -15.65 -11.34 19.92
C GLY A 195 -17.08 -10.85 20.12
N ASP A 196 -17.32 -9.54 20.12
CA ASP A 196 -18.67 -8.98 20.28
C ASP A 196 -19.51 -9.26 19.05
N LYS A 197 -20.80 -9.56 19.26
CA LYS A 197 -21.75 -9.69 18.16
C LYS A 197 -21.96 -8.34 17.49
N ILE A 198 -22.00 -8.32 16.16
CA ILE A 198 -22.34 -7.12 15.39
C ILE A 198 -23.85 -6.89 15.46
N GLU A 199 -24.25 -5.72 15.95
CA GLU A 199 -25.62 -5.25 15.86
C GLU A 199 -25.83 -4.34 14.66
N THR A 200 -26.99 -4.46 13.99
CA THR A 200 -27.33 -3.61 12.83
C THR A 200 -27.28 -2.12 13.15
N ALA A 201 -27.62 -1.71 14.38
CA ALA A 201 -27.51 -0.33 14.84
C ALA A 201 -26.05 0.17 14.90
N GLN A 202 -25.08 -0.70 15.20
CA GLN A 202 -23.64 -0.35 15.16
C GLN A 202 -23.18 -0.12 13.72
N LEU A 203 -23.65 -0.93 12.77
CA LEU A 203 -23.36 -0.75 11.35
C LEU A 203 -23.94 0.58 10.85
N GLN A 204 -25.19 0.90 11.21
CA GLN A 204 -25.82 2.19 10.89
C GLN A 204 -25.01 3.36 11.42
N ARG A 205 -24.62 3.34 12.71
CA ARG A 205 -23.81 4.40 13.32
C ARG A 205 -22.47 4.58 12.61
N SER A 206 -21.80 3.47 12.30
CA SER A 206 -20.48 3.48 11.64
C SER A 206 -20.57 4.02 10.22
N LEU A 207 -21.60 3.62 9.46
CA LEU A 207 -21.88 4.17 8.12
C LEU A 207 -22.21 5.66 8.19
N THR A 208 -23.11 6.08 9.08
CA THR A 208 -23.45 7.50 9.22
C THR A 208 -22.23 8.33 9.59
N ALA A 209 -21.37 7.85 10.49
CA ALA A 209 -20.10 8.52 10.81
C ALA A 209 -19.16 8.59 9.59
N LEU A 210 -19.03 7.50 8.84
CA LEU A 210 -18.21 7.43 7.64
C LEU A 210 -18.65 8.42 6.56
N LEU A 211 -19.97 8.58 6.36
CA LEU A 211 -20.54 9.52 5.39
C LEU A 211 -20.37 10.99 5.81
N THR A 212 -19.91 11.28 7.03
CA THR A 212 -19.56 12.65 7.42
C THR A 212 -18.26 13.14 6.79
N LEU A 213 -17.35 12.22 6.41
CA LEU A 213 -16.08 12.53 5.78
C LEU A 213 -16.31 13.20 4.42
N PRO A 214 -15.60 14.30 4.08
CA PRO A 214 -15.90 15.09 2.87
C PRO A 214 -15.96 14.26 1.58
N ALA A 215 -14.93 13.45 1.31
CA ALA A 215 -14.88 12.63 0.10
C ALA A 215 -16.00 11.58 0.04
N LEU A 216 -16.37 10.99 1.19
CA LEU A 216 -17.43 9.98 1.27
C LEU A 216 -18.82 10.63 1.18
N ARG A 217 -18.98 11.85 1.70
CA ARG A 217 -20.19 12.64 1.50
C ARG A 217 -20.44 12.91 0.03
N THR A 218 -19.39 13.27 -0.72
CA THR A 218 -19.47 13.43 -2.17
C THR A 218 -19.79 12.10 -2.86
N LEU A 219 -19.13 11.01 -2.45
CA LEU A 219 -19.32 9.69 -3.04
C LEU A 219 -20.75 9.16 -2.84
N PHE A 220 -21.34 9.39 -1.67
CA PHE A 220 -22.69 8.97 -1.29
C PHE A 220 -23.69 10.12 -1.33
N GLN A 221 -23.47 11.12 -2.18
CA GLN A 221 -24.32 12.32 -2.19
C GLN A 221 -25.80 12.02 -2.46
N SER A 222 -26.11 10.91 -3.13
CA SER A 222 -27.46 10.40 -3.43
C SER A 222 -28.22 9.93 -2.19
N VAL A 223 -27.50 9.55 -1.12
CA VAL A 223 -28.08 8.99 0.11
C VAL A 223 -28.70 10.11 0.96
N LEU A 224 -30.01 10.03 1.15
CA LEU A 224 -30.77 10.92 2.03
C LEU A 224 -30.62 10.49 3.50
N CYS A 225 -30.82 9.21 3.79
CA CYS A 225 -30.66 8.66 5.15
C CYS A 225 -30.42 7.15 5.15
N ILE A 226 -29.94 6.65 6.29
CA ILE A 226 -29.75 5.22 6.59
C ILE A 226 -30.46 4.90 7.90
N GLU A 227 -31.44 3.99 7.82
CA GLU A 227 -32.29 3.60 8.94
C GLU A 227 -32.22 2.10 9.22
N THR A 228 -32.45 1.72 10.48
CA THR A 228 -32.63 0.32 10.88
C THR A 228 -34.11 0.01 10.95
N THR A 229 -34.70 -0.40 9.82
CA THR A 229 -36.14 -0.71 9.72
C THR A 229 -36.50 -2.07 10.31
N HIS A 230 -35.50 -2.94 10.47
CA HIS A 230 -35.60 -4.24 11.13
C HIS A 230 -34.27 -4.57 11.82
N PRO A 231 -34.23 -5.38 12.90
CA PRO A 231 -32.98 -5.77 13.58
C PRO A 231 -31.90 -6.40 12.68
N GLN A 232 -32.24 -6.81 11.47
CA GLN A 232 -31.34 -7.40 10.47
C GLN A 232 -31.48 -6.74 9.10
N CYS A 233 -31.93 -5.49 9.04
CA CYS A 233 -32.04 -4.75 7.78
C CYS A 233 -31.59 -3.31 7.96
N LEU A 234 -30.68 -2.87 7.08
CA LEU A 234 -30.39 -1.46 6.87
C LEU A 234 -31.14 -0.99 5.63
N THR A 235 -31.92 0.08 5.77
CA THR A 235 -32.62 0.70 4.65
C THR A 235 -31.95 2.03 4.31
N PHE A 236 -31.49 2.15 3.08
CA PHE A 236 -31.01 3.40 2.50
C PHE A 236 -32.17 4.03 1.75
N THR A 237 -32.46 5.29 2.08
CA THR A 237 -33.35 6.13 1.26
C THR A 237 -32.48 7.10 0.48
N LEU A 238 -32.70 7.20 -0.83
CA LEU A 238 -31.99 8.08 -1.74
C LEU A 238 -32.93 9.20 -2.21
N HIS A 239 -32.37 10.37 -2.54
CA HIS A 239 -33.13 11.43 -3.23
C HIS A 239 -33.04 11.33 -4.76
N GLN A 240 -32.10 10.54 -5.27
CA GLN A 240 -31.95 10.17 -6.67
C GLN A 240 -31.45 8.72 -6.80
N PRO A 241 -31.84 7.96 -7.83
CA PRO A 241 -31.36 6.59 -8.00
C PRO A 241 -29.83 6.53 -8.13
N ASP A 242 -29.24 5.52 -7.49
CA ASP A 242 -27.80 5.26 -7.55
C ASP A 242 -27.54 3.76 -7.62
N TYR A 243 -27.44 3.24 -8.84
CA TYR A 243 -27.15 1.82 -9.07
C TYR A 243 -25.68 1.47 -8.89
N TRP A 244 -24.81 2.45 -8.57
CA TRP A 244 -23.47 2.18 -8.06
C TRP A 244 -23.45 1.95 -6.54
N LEU A 245 -24.56 2.10 -5.82
CA LEU A 245 -24.58 1.97 -4.36
C LEU A 245 -23.94 0.66 -3.84
N PRO A 246 -24.20 -0.53 -4.41
CA PRO A 246 -23.51 -1.75 -4.01
C PRO A 246 -21.99 -1.72 -4.28
N HIS A 247 -21.54 -1.01 -5.32
CA HIS A 247 -20.12 -0.86 -5.65
C HIS A 247 -19.42 0.10 -4.69
N ARG A 248 -20.09 1.20 -4.34
CA ARG A 248 -19.64 2.14 -3.31
C ARG A 248 -19.42 1.41 -1.99
N LEU A 249 -20.40 0.62 -1.56
CA LEU A 249 -20.34 -0.15 -0.31
C LEU A 249 -19.31 -1.31 -0.31
N ALA A 250 -18.87 -1.77 -1.49
CA ALA A 250 -17.89 -2.85 -1.64
C ALA A 250 -16.43 -2.36 -1.55
N THR A 251 -16.22 -1.08 -1.84
CA THR A 251 -14.89 -0.47 -1.98
C THR A 251 -14.20 -0.32 -0.63
N TYR A 252 -12.86 -0.36 -0.64
CA TYR A 252 -12.04 -0.30 0.58
C TYR A 252 -12.37 0.93 1.45
N CYS A 253 -12.74 2.06 0.85
CA CYS A 253 -13.05 3.29 1.57
C CYS A 253 -14.38 3.24 2.34
N SER A 254 -15.22 2.24 2.04
CA SER A 254 -16.54 2.04 2.65
C SER A 254 -16.59 0.89 3.66
N ARG A 255 -15.44 0.30 3.98
CA ARG A 255 -15.33 -0.75 4.99
C ARG A 255 -15.55 -0.18 6.39
N LEU A 256 -16.14 -0.99 7.26
CA LEU A 256 -16.63 -0.56 8.58
C LEU A 256 -15.74 -1.08 9.70
N ALA A 257 -15.35 -0.17 10.59
CA ALA A 257 -14.76 -0.46 11.88
C ALA A 257 -15.83 -0.47 12.98
N HIS A 258 -15.49 -1.02 14.14
CA HIS A 258 -16.33 -0.91 15.33
C HIS A 258 -16.52 0.57 15.71
N PRO A 259 -17.75 1.03 16.02
CA PRO A 259 -18.04 2.45 16.24
C PRO A 259 -17.27 3.06 17.41
N ASP A 260 -17.02 2.27 18.46
CA ASP A 260 -16.33 2.71 19.67
C ASP A 260 -14.84 2.29 19.71
N HIS A 261 -14.41 1.45 18.76
CA HIS A 261 -13.05 0.87 18.72
C HIS A 261 -12.52 0.83 17.28
N PRO A 262 -12.00 1.94 16.73
CA PRO A 262 -11.69 2.06 15.30
C PRO A 262 -10.65 1.06 14.74
N ALA A 263 -9.83 0.46 15.59
CA ALA A 263 -8.87 -0.59 15.20
C ALA A 263 -9.49 -1.99 15.12
N VAL A 264 -10.70 -2.18 15.65
CA VAL A 264 -11.44 -3.44 15.64
C VAL A 264 -12.29 -3.49 14.37
N GLY A 265 -12.06 -4.51 13.55
CA GLY A 265 -12.84 -4.78 12.35
C GLY A 265 -13.62 -6.09 12.45
N SER A 266 -14.03 -6.59 11.29
CA SER A 266 -14.79 -7.83 11.13
C SER A 266 -14.35 -8.65 9.92
N GLY A 267 -13.21 -8.26 9.31
CA GLY A 267 -12.60 -8.96 8.19
C GLY A 267 -11.95 -10.29 8.58
N PRO A 268 -11.36 -11.00 7.61
CA PRO A 268 -10.74 -12.32 7.80
C PRO A 268 -9.54 -12.31 8.75
N PHE A 269 -8.89 -11.17 8.93
CA PHE A 269 -7.75 -11.04 9.84
C PHE A 269 -7.92 -9.83 10.75
N ARG A 270 -7.49 -9.95 12.01
CA ARG A 270 -7.41 -8.84 12.96
C ARG A 270 -6.00 -8.28 13.03
N LEU A 271 -5.89 -7.00 13.35
CA LEU A 271 -4.61 -6.35 13.58
C LEU A 271 -4.10 -6.67 15.00
N ALA A 272 -3.02 -7.46 15.09
CA ALA A 272 -2.41 -7.87 16.36
C ALA A 272 -1.25 -6.95 16.78
N ALA A 273 -0.48 -6.45 15.81
CA ALA A 273 0.56 -5.45 16.03
C ALA A 273 0.64 -4.49 14.84
N PHE A 274 0.87 -3.21 15.11
CA PHE A 274 1.10 -2.17 14.11
C PHE A 274 2.22 -1.25 14.59
N GLU A 275 3.45 -1.67 14.32
CA GLU A 275 4.68 -0.99 14.71
C GLU A 275 5.45 -0.54 13.45
N PRO A 276 6.34 0.45 13.54
CA PRO A 276 7.07 0.96 12.37
C PRO A 276 7.89 -0.09 11.62
N ASP A 277 8.32 -1.13 12.33
CA ASP A 277 9.15 -2.25 11.90
C ASP A 277 8.36 -3.56 11.69
N LEU A 278 7.18 -3.70 12.29
CA LEU A 278 6.36 -4.91 12.22
C LEU A 278 4.85 -4.61 12.15
N VAL A 279 4.18 -5.14 11.13
CA VAL A 279 2.71 -5.26 11.14
C VAL A 279 2.33 -6.72 11.17
N ARG A 280 1.57 -7.15 12.19
CA ARG A 280 1.12 -8.53 12.36
C ARG A 280 -0.40 -8.62 12.29
N LEU A 281 -0.88 -9.50 11.43
CA LEU A 281 -2.26 -9.89 11.27
C LEU A 281 -2.46 -11.31 11.79
N GLU A 282 -3.59 -11.57 12.44
CA GLU A 282 -3.98 -12.89 12.93
C GLU A 282 -5.37 -13.27 12.43
N SER A 283 -5.56 -14.55 12.09
CA SER A 283 -6.83 -15.05 11.57
C SER A 283 -7.98 -14.82 12.55
N HIS A 284 -9.13 -14.40 12.01
CA HIS A 284 -10.34 -14.17 12.78
C HIS A 284 -11.21 -15.45 12.77
N GLU A 285 -11.22 -16.18 13.89
CA GLU A 285 -11.94 -17.47 14.00
C GLU A 285 -13.46 -17.36 13.78
N GLN A 286 -14.06 -16.20 14.07
CA GLN A 286 -15.50 -15.94 13.90
C GLN A 286 -15.82 -15.18 12.59
N TYR A 287 -14.90 -15.20 11.62
CA TYR A 287 -15.14 -14.63 10.31
C TYR A 287 -16.35 -15.30 9.63
N HIS A 288 -17.21 -14.49 9.00
CA HIS A 288 -18.52 -14.90 8.50
C HIS A 288 -18.53 -15.47 7.08
N LEU A 289 -17.39 -15.44 6.37
CA LEU A 289 -17.20 -16.09 5.08
C LEU A 289 -16.22 -17.26 5.21
N SER A 290 -15.49 -17.59 4.14
CA SER A 290 -14.51 -18.67 4.14
C SER A 290 -13.34 -18.35 5.06
N HIS A 291 -13.04 -19.26 5.99
CA HIS A 291 -11.94 -19.10 6.94
C HIS A 291 -10.58 -19.16 6.24
N PRO A 292 -9.68 -18.21 6.53
CA PRO A 292 -8.31 -18.27 6.04
C PRO A 292 -7.58 -19.53 6.49
N LEU A 293 -6.77 -20.09 5.60
CA LEU A 293 -5.91 -21.24 5.91
C LEU A 293 -4.63 -20.82 6.63
N LEU A 294 -4.18 -19.58 6.44
CA LEU A 294 -3.13 -18.96 7.25
C LEU A 294 -3.68 -18.52 8.61
N LYS A 295 -2.87 -18.66 9.65
CA LYS A 295 -3.20 -18.21 11.01
C LYS A 295 -2.55 -16.88 11.36
N ALA A 296 -1.41 -16.54 10.76
CA ALA A 296 -0.77 -15.25 10.93
C ALA A 296 -0.09 -14.76 9.65
N ILE A 297 -0.04 -13.44 9.49
CA ILE A 297 0.68 -12.77 8.40
C ILE A 297 1.48 -11.62 9.00
N GLU A 298 2.74 -11.50 8.64
CA GLU A 298 3.65 -10.49 9.16
C GLU A 298 4.28 -9.71 8.03
N TYR A 299 4.22 -8.38 8.13
CA TYR A 299 5.01 -7.47 7.31
C TYR A 299 6.23 -7.06 8.11
N TRP A 300 7.41 -7.45 7.65
CA TRP A 300 8.68 -7.07 8.26
C TRP A 300 9.25 -5.87 7.52
N ILE A 301 9.14 -4.69 8.12
CA ILE A 301 9.54 -3.43 7.49
C ILE A 301 11.06 -3.30 7.57
N THR A 302 11.71 -3.51 6.43
CA THR A 302 13.15 -3.73 6.34
C THR A 302 13.72 -3.08 5.08
N PRO A 303 13.71 -1.72 4.99
CA PRO A 303 14.17 -0.99 3.81
C PRO A 303 15.59 -1.36 3.36
N GLN A 304 16.44 -1.79 4.29
CA GLN A 304 17.83 -2.20 4.00
C GLN A 304 17.91 -3.49 3.17
N LEU A 305 16.90 -4.37 3.22
CA LEU A 305 16.89 -5.59 2.40
C LEU A 305 16.75 -5.30 0.90
N PHE A 306 16.51 -4.05 0.51
CA PHE A 306 16.30 -3.62 -0.85
C PHE A 306 17.52 -2.83 -1.36
N ASP A 307 18.15 -3.30 -2.45
CA ASP A 307 19.35 -2.68 -3.06
C ASP A 307 19.07 -1.27 -3.60
N TYR A 308 19.90 -0.30 -3.22
CA TYR A 308 19.82 1.12 -3.60
C TYR A 308 20.57 1.45 -4.91
N SER A 309 21.42 0.55 -5.40
CA SER A 309 22.32 0.77 -6.57
C SER A 309 21.73 0.33 -7.91
N LEU A 310 20.64 -0.45 -7.92
CA LEU A 310 19.85 -0.85 -9.09
C LEU A 310 18.89 0.25 -9.59
N GLY A 311 19.32 1.50 -9.51
CA GLY A 311 18.53 2.70 -9.81
C GLY A 311 17.79 3.22 -8.57
N THR A 312 17.88 4.52 -8.32
CA THR A 312 17.23 5.27 -7.23
C THR A 312 15.72 5.41 -7.42
N SER A 313 15.06 4.33 -7.82
CA SER A 313 13.62 4.22 -7.92
C SER A 313 13.20 3.34 -6.75
N CYS A 314 12.57 3.91 -5.72
CA CYS A 314 11.86 3.15 -4.70
C CYS A 314 11.17 1.96 -5.38
N ARG A 315 11.62 0.73 -5.07
CA ARG A 315 11.12 -0.51 -5.68
C ARG A 315 9.61 -0.41 -5.75
N HIS A 316 9.11 -0.38 -6.98
CA HIS A 316 7.72 -0.13 -7.28
C HIS A 316 6.85 -1.06 -6.44
N PRO A 317 5.68 -0.62 -5.98
CA PRO A 317 4.77 -1.49 -5.24
C PRO A 317 4.42 -2.75 -6.06
N VAL A 318 4.59 -2.75 -7.38
CA VAL A 318 4.28 -3.83 -8.32
C VAL A 318 4.91 -5.20 -8.06
N GLN A 319 5.99 -5.30 -7.27
CA GLN A 319 6.68 -6.56 -6.97
C GLN A 319 6.49 -6.97 -5.50
N ILE A 320 5.93 -8.16 -5.28
CA ILE A 320 5.90 -8.80 -3.96
C ILE A 320 6.81 -10.02 -4.00
N ALA A 321 7.83 -10.02 -3.14
CA ALA A 321 8.70 -11.16 -2.92
C ALA A 321 8.32 -11.86 -1.61
N ILE A 322 8.09 -13.16 -1.68
CA ILE A 322 7.87 -14.04 -0.54
C ILE A 322 9.05 -15.02 -0.54
N GLY A 323 9.64 -15.38 0.60
CA GLY A 323 10.47 -16.60 0.71
C GLY A 323 11.96 -16.52 1.03
N GLU A 324 12.57 -17.72 0.91
CA GLU A 324 13.96 -18.05 1.22
C GLU A 324 14.94 -17.51 0.12
N ALA A 325 16.10 -17.01 0.55
CA ALA A 325 17.18 -16.27 -0.08
C ALA A 325 18.19 -17.11 -0.85
N ASP A 326 18.36 -18.40 -0.57
CA ASP A 326 19.05 -19.28 -1.53
C ASP A 326 18.28 -19.33 -2.85
N GLU A 327 17.00 -18.90 -2.83
CA GLU A 327 16.10 -18.81 -3.95
C GLU A 327 15.61 -17.38 -4.26
N LEU A 328 16.17 -16.32 -3.65
CA LEU A 328 15.80 -14.94 -4.03
C LEU A 328 16.24 -14.61 -5.47
N GLU A 329 17.39 -15.16 -5.88
CA GLU A 329 17.87 -15.13 -7.27
C GLU A 329 17.16 -16.16 -8.17
N SER A 330 16.50 -17.17 -7.59
CA SER A 330 15.69 -18.17 -8.30
C SER A 330 14.20 -18.02 -8.06
N LEU A 331 13.76 -16.83 -7.61
CA LEU A 331 12.37 -16.51 -7.37
C LEU A 331 11.61 -16.80 -8.65
N ARG A 332 10.75 -17.81 -8.61
CA ARG A 332 9.90 -18.09 -9.74
C ARG A 332 8.80 -17.06 -9.71
N LEU A 333 8.65 -16.36 -10.83
CA LEU A 333 7.44 -15.60 -11.08
C LEU A 333 6.25 -16.54 -10.96
N VAL A 334 5.51 -16.43 -9.85
CA VAL A 334 4.33 -17.27 -9.59
C VAL A 334 3.16 -16.75 -10.39
N SER A 335 3.06 -15.43 -10.50
CA SER A 335 2.02 -14.76 -11.25
C SER A 335 2.54 -13.40 -11.72
N SER A 336 2.24 -13.05 -12.97
CA SER A 336 2.34 -11.69 -13.48
C SER A 336 1.04 -11.30 -14.15
N SER A 337 0.67 -10.03 -14.01
CA SER A 337 -0.45 -9.44 -14.75
C SER A 337 -0.15 -8.00 -15.10
N THR A 338 -0.64 -7.57 -16.26
CA THR A 338 -0.68 -6.14 -16.59
C THR A 338 -1.83 -5.53 -15.81
N SER A 339 -1.51 -4.53 -14.99
CA SER A 339 -2.51 -3.79 -14.24
C SER A 339 -3.37 -2.97 -15.19
N LEU A 340 -4.66 -2.88 -14.90
CA LEU A 340 -5.51 -1.85 -15.47
C LEU A 340 -5.21 -0.46 -14.88
N GLY A 341 -4.43 -0.39 -13.79
CA GLY A 341 -3.89 0.87 -13.28
C GLY A 341 -2.88 1.47 -14.25
N PHE A 342 -2.91 2.80 -14.36
CA PHE A 342 -2.09 3.55 -15.30
C PHE A 342 -1.58 4.85 -14.70
N CYS A 343 -0.40 5.27 -15.15
CA CYS A 343 0.00 6.68 -15.06
C CYS A 343 -0.71 7.48 -16.13
N TYR A 344 -1.09 8.71 -15.81
CA TYR A 344 -1.82 9.60 -16.70
C TYR A 344 -1.16 10.98 -16.78
N LEU A 345 -1.55 11.70 -17.81
CA LEU A 345 -1.31 13.13 -17.96
C LEU A 345 -2.64 13.83 -18.22
N THR A 346 -2.88 14.93 -17.50
CA THR A 346 -3.97 15.85 -17.79
C THR A 346 -3.46 17.22 -18.22
N LEU A 347 -4.24 17.88 -19.08
CA LEU A 347 -3.91 19.20 -19.63
C LEU A 347 -5.06 20.16 -19.32
N LYS A 348 -4.75 21.25 -18.62
CA LYS A 348 -5.69 22.31 -18.32
C LYS A 348 -5.82 23.23 -19.52
N GLN A 349 -6.94 23.15 -20.22
CA GLN A 349 -7.23 24.08 -21.31
C GLN A 349 -7.50 25.48 -20.76
N SER A 350 -6.76 26.47 -21.25
CA SER A 350 -6.85 27.85 -20.79
C SER A 350 -6.42 28.83 -21.89
N ALA A 351 -6.38 30.13 -21.59
CA ALA A 351 -5.81 31.11 -22.50
C ALA A 351 -4.31 30.87 -22.81
N ARG A 352 -3.60 30.13 -21.94
CA ARG A 352 -2.18 29.77 -22.14
C ARG A 352 -1.99 28.50 -22.96
N LEU A 353 -2.96 27.57 -22.91
CA LEU A 353 -2.89 26.29 -23.58
C LEU A 353 -4.23 26.00 -24.26
N SER A 354 -4.29 26.21 -25.57
CA SER A 354 -5.47 25.89 -26.38
C SER A 354 -5.62 24.38 -26.59
N GLU A 355 -6.83 23.94 -26.93
CA GLU A 355 -7.12 22.54 -27.23
C GLU A 355 -6.23 21.97 -28.34
N ILE A 356 -5.95 22.73 -29.41
CA ILE A 356 -5.11 22.26 -30.51
C ILE A 356 -3.63 22.13 -30.10
N GLN A 357 -3.15 22.99 -29.21
CA GLN A 357 -1.82 22.85 -28.61
C GLN A 357 -1.75 21.67 -27.65
N ALA A 358 -2.81 21.43 -26.87
CA ALA A 358 -2.92 20.25 -26.01
C ALA A 358 -2.86 18.94 -26.83
N LYS A 359 -3.57 18.87 -27.96
CA LYS A 359 -3.48 17.76 -28.91
C LYS A 359 -2.06 17.58 -29.46
N ARG A 360 -1.37 18.68 -29.80
CA ARG A 360 0.05 18.63 -30.21
C ARG A 360 0.93 18.03 -29.11
N LEU A 361 0.74 18.40 -27.84
CA LEU A 361 1.50 17.83 -26.72
C LEU A 361 1.28 16.32 -26.58
N ILE A 362 0.05 15.83 -26.73
CA ILE A 362 -0.25 14.39 -26.68
C ILE A 362 0.39 13.67 -27.89
N ASN A 363 0.31 14.24 -29.09
CA ASN A 363 1.02 13.71 -30.27
C ASN A 363 2.53 13.62 -30.03
N ILE A 364 3.14 14.61 -29.38
CA ILE A 364 4.55 14.54 -29.00
C ILE A 364 4.78 13.33 -28.08
N ILE A 365 3.99 13.17 -27.03
CA ILE A 365 4.19 12.09 -26.04
C ILE A 365 4.09 10.70 -26.68
N HIS A 366 3.04 10.46 -27.48
CA HIS A 366 2.73 9.15 -28.03
C HIS A 366 3.42 8.85 -29.37
N LEU A 367 3.59 9.84 -30.26
CA LEU A 367 4.12 9.63 -31.61
C LEU A 367 5.63 9.88 -31.72
N SER A 368 6.23 10.74 -30.89
CA SER A 368 7.66 11.09 -31.01
C SER A 368 8.63 10.06 -30.39
N ARG A 369 8.14 8.86 -30.04
CA ARG A 369 8.87 7.81 -29.31
C ARG A 369 9.33 8.21 -27.90
N LEU A 370 8.87 9.34 -27.35
CA LEU A 370 9.27 9.80 -26.01
C LEU A 370 9.06 8.69 -24.97
N LEU A 371 7.87 8.06 -24.97
CA LEU A 371 7.56 6.90 -24.11
C LEU A 371 8.49 5.69 -24.32
N HIS A 372 8.96 5.46 -25.54
CA HIS A 372 9.85 4.33 -25.89
C HIS A 372 11.33 4.60 -25.59
N THR A 373 11.70 5.86 -25.36
CA THR A 373 13.08 6.28 -25.06
C THR A 373 13.35 6.49 -23.56
N LEU A 374 12.33 6.34 -22.72
CA LEU A 374 12.48 6.50 -21.29
C LEU A 374 13.37 5.38 -20.72
N PRO A 375 14.41 5.70 -19.92
CA PRO A 375 15.28 4.72 -19.28
C PRO A 375 14.59 4.10 -18.05
N LEU A 376 13.40 3.53 -18.26
CA LEU A 376 12.63 2.86 -17.24
C LEU A 376 13.06 1.39 -17.18
N ASN A 377 13.10 0.82 -15.98
CA ASN A 377 13.47 -0.57 -15.80
C ASN A 377 12.61 -1.50 -16.67
N GLU A 378 13.26 -2.29 -17.53
CA GLU A 378 12.59 -3.22 -18.43
C GLU A 378 11.63 -4.14 -17.66
N GLY A 379 10.36 -4.16 -18.07
CA GLY A 379 9.35 -5.09 -17.56
C GLY A 379 8.53 -4.65 -16.33
N LEU A 380 8.68 -3.42 -15.83
CA LEU A 380 7.85 -2.90 -14.72
C LEU A 380 6.69 -2.00 -15.15
N ILE A 381 6.85 -1.27 -16.25
CA ILE A 381 5.81 -0.45 -16.85
C ILE A 381 5.83 -0.60 -18.36
N THR A 382 4.66 -0.46 -18.97
CA THR A 382 4.48 -0.65 -20.41
C THR A 382 3.68 0.53 -20.97
N PRO A 383 4.18 1.24 -22.01
CA PRO A 383 3.40 2.26 -22.69
C PRO A 383 2.04 1.72 -23.15
N THR A 384 0.99 2.53 -23.02
CA THR A 384 -0.37 2.12 -23.43
C THR A 384 -0.96 3.09 -24.44
N GLN A 385 -1.82 2.54 -25.31
CA GLN A 385 -2.62 3.28 -26.28
C GLN A 385 -4.12 3.24 -25.94
N GLU A 386 -4.47 2.75 -24.75
CA GLU A 386 -5.84 2.68 -24.26
C GLU A 386 -5.89 2.95 -22.75
N LEU A 387 -6.98 3.57 -22.30
CA LEU A 387 -7.22 3.85 -20.88
C LEU A 387 -7.68 2.60 -20.13
N LEU A 388 -8.62 1.89 -20.74
CA LEU A 388 -9.12 0.56 -20.40
C LEU A 388 -9.25 -0.24 -21.71
N PRO A 389 -9.37 -1.57 -21.67
CA PRO A 389 -9.54 -2.38 -22.87
C PRO A 389 -10.65 -1.86 -23.80
N GLY A 390 -10.26 -1.44 -25.01
CA GLY A 390 -11.17 -0.87 -26.01
C GLY A 390 -11.51 0.62 -25.85
N TRP A 391 -10.87 1.33 -24.92
CA TRP A 391 -11.00 2.78 -24.71
C TRP A 391 -9.74 3.45 -25.25
N THR A 392 -9.59 3.44 -26.57
CA THR A 392 -8.37 3.84 -27.27
C THR A 392 -8.15 5.35 -27.27
N ILE A 393 -6.89 5.76 -27.24
CA ILE A 393 -6.51 7.17 -27.45
C ILE A 393 -6.93 7.57 -28.87
N PRO A 394 -7.56 8.75 -29.05
CA PRO A 394 -7.96 9.25 -30.36
C PRO A 394 -6.74 9.67 -31.18
N GLU A 395 -6.84 9.49 -32.49
CA GLU A 395 -5.84 9.96 -33.45
C GLU A 395 -6.22 11.36 -33.97
N TRP A 396 -5.23 12.25 -34.05
CA TRP A 396 -5.36 13.58 -34.65
C TRP A 396 -4.47 13.70 -35.88
N PRO A 397 -4.77 14.64 -36.80
CA PRO A 397 -3.86 14.94 -37.91
C PRO A 397 -2.48 15.37 -37.41
N ASP A 398 -1.51 15.48 -38.33
CA ASP A 398 -0.21 16.06 -37.99
C ASP A 398 -0.39 17.51 -37.51
N LEU A 399 0.12 17.78 -36.30
CA LEU A 399 0.05 19.08 -35.63
C LEU A 399 1.44 19.71 -35.48
N SER A 400 2.43 19.26 -36.24
CA SER A 400 3.81 19.76 -36.17
C SER A 400 3.92 21.27 -36.41
N ASP A 401 3.00 21.84 -37.20
CA ASP A 401 2.95 23.28 -37.51
C ASP A 401 2.33 24.15 -36.41
N VAL A 402 1.70 23.55 -35.38
CA VAL A 402 0.92 24.29 -34.36
C VAL A 402 1.84 24.83 -33.27
N THR A 403 2.27 26.08 -33.31
CA THR A 403 3.21 26.67 -32.33
C THR A 403 2.83 26.39 -30.86
N LEU A 404 3.78 25.85 -30.09
CA LEU A 404 3.62 25.62 -28.65
C LEU A 404 3.67 26.94 -27.87
N PRO A 405 3.07 27.00 -26.67
CA PRO A 405 3.24 28.14 -25.77
C PRO A 405 4.72 28.39 -25.42
N GLU A 406 5.07 29.63 -25.10
CA GLU A 406 6.45 29.98 -24.71
C GLU A 406 6.86 29.33 -23.39
N ALA A 407 5.93 29.18 -22.44
CA ALA A 407 6.17 28.56 -21.15
C ALA A 407 4.94 27.81 -20.63
N LEU A 408 5.19 26.70 -19.92
CA LEU A 408 4.19 25.85 -19.27
C LEU A 408 4.68 25.41 -17.88
N THR A 409 3.72 25.12 -17.00
CA THR A 409 4.00 24.52 -15.68
C THR A 409 3.42 23.12 -15.59
N LEU A 410 4.26 22.17 -15.19
CA LEU A 410 3.92 20.77 -14.93
C LEU A 410 4.08 20.48 -13.44
N VAL A 411 3.01 19.97 -12.82
CA VAL A 411 3.05 19.41 -11.47
C VAL A 411 2.86 17.91 -11.54
N TYR A 412 3.66 17.15 -10.79
CA TYR A 412 3.49 15.70 -10.71
C TYR A 412 3.71 15.20 -9.29
N HIS A 413 3.05 14.10 -8.94
CA HIS A 413 3.26 13.39 -7.68
C HIS A 413 3.83 11.99 -7.94
N LEU A 414 3.99 11.17 -6.89
CA LEU A 414 4.47 9.79 -7.03
C LEU A 414 3.57 8.98 -7.98
N PRO A 415 4.13 8.04 -8.77
CA PRO A 415 5.43 7.42 -8.56
C PRO A 415 6.58 8.12 -9.29
N VAL A 416 7.81 7.69 -8.98
CA VAL A 416 9.05 8.32 -9.47
C VAL A 416 9.28 8.14 -10.97
N GLU A 417 8.62 7.19 -11.63
CA GLU A 417 8.68 7.06 -13.09
C GLU A 417 8.18 8.33 -13.78
N LEU A 418 7.23 9.04 -13.16
CA LEU A 418 6.76 10.34 -13.61
C LEU A 418 7.83 11.43 -13.54
N HIS A 419 8.81 11.33 -12.63
CA HIS A 419 9.95 12.25 -12.60
C HIS A 419 10.81 12.12 -13.86
N THR A 420 11.05 10.87 -14.30
CA THR A 420 11.80 10.58 -15.53
C THR A 420 11.03 11.11 -16.74
N MET A 421 9.71 10.86 -16.79
CA MET A 421 8.83 11.37 -17.83
C MET A 421 8.82 12.91 -17.89
N ALA A 422 8.62 13.58 -16.76
CA ALA A 422 8.60 15.04 -16.67
C ALA A 422 9.94 15.65 -17.10
N SER A 423 11.06 15.04 -16.73
CA SER A 423 12.40 15.49 -17.11
C SER A 423 12.67 15.36 -18.61
N GLN A 424 12.25 14.24 -19.22
CA GLN A 424 12.37 14.05 -20.67
C GLN A 424 11.44 14.99 -21.43
N LEU A 425 10.20 15.18 -20.97
CA LEU A 425 9.28 16.12 -21.57
C LEU A 425 9.84 17.55 -21.51
N LYS A 426 10.42 17.96 -20.38
CA LYS A 426 11.09 19.27 -20.26
C LYS A 426 12.20 19.45 -21.30
N ALA A 427 13.09 18.46 -21.44
CA ALA A 427 14.18 18.52 -22.41
C ALA A 427 13.65 18.60 -23.85
N TYR A 428 12.62 17.81 -24.17
CA TYR A 428 12.01 17.80 -25.49
C TYR A 428 11.32 19.14 -25.82
N LEU A 429 10.52 19.68 -24.90
CA LEU A 429 9.82 20.95 -25.11
C LEU A 429 10.78 22.14 -25.25
N ALA A 430 11.91 22.14 -24.54
CA ALA A 430 12.94 23.16 -24.70
C ALA A 430 13.50 23.21 -26.13
N LEU A 431 13.68 22.04 -26.78
CA LEU A 431 14.11 21.96 -28.18
C LEU A 431 13.04 22.49 -29.17
N GLN A 432 11.78 22.53 -28.73
CA GLN A 432 10.66 23.06 -29.51
C GLN A 432 10.33 24.52 -29.15
N GLY A 433 11.16 25.18 -28.34
CA GLY A 433 10.98 26.58 -27.94
C GLY A 433 9.94 26.82 -26.83
N CYS A 434 9.58 25.78 -26.08
CA CYS A 434 8.67 25.88 -24.93
C CYS A 434 9.42 25.58 -23.64
N GLU A 435 9.49 26.55 -22.72
CA GLU A 435 10.05 26.36 -21.38
C GLU A 435 9.08 25.59 -20.48
N LEU A 436 9.52 24.46 -19.91
CA LEU A 436 8.71 23.69 -18.96
C LEU A 436 9.25 23.81 -17.53
N THR A 437 8.47 24.45 -16.65
CA THR A 437 8.70 24.43 -15.20
C THR A 437 8.12 23.14 -14.63
N VAL A 438 8.94 22.35 -13.95
CA VAL A 438 8.56 21.04 -13.39
C VAL A 438 8.58 21.13 -11.87
N ILE A 439 7.46 20.79 -11.25
CA ILE A 439 7.23 20.87 -9.80
C ILE A 439 6.86 19.47 -9.30
N PHE A 440 7.62 18.98 -8.32
CA PHE A 440 7.33 17.72 -7.65
C PHE A 440 6.49 17.96 -6.39
N HIS A 441 5.37 17.25 -6.29
CA HIS A 441 4.56 17.14 -5.08
C HIS A 441 4.88 15.82 -4.38
N ASP A 442 5.50 15.88 -3.20
CA ASP A 442 5.92 14.70 -2.42
C ASP A 442 4.73 14.05 -1.68
N ALA A 443 3.80 13.50 -2.45
CA ALA A 443 2.68 12.71 -1.95
C ALA A 443 2.24 11.65 -2.98
N LYS A 444 1.26 10.82 -2.59
CA LYS A 444 0.60 9.82 -3.47
C LYS A 444 -0.76 10.30 -3.99
N THR A 445 -1.24 11.43 -3.48
CA THR A 445 -2.53 12.05 -3.86
C THR A 445 -2.30 13.55 -4.07
N TRP A 446 -3.33 14.22 -4.56
CA TRP A 446 -3.33 15.67 -4.76
C TRP A 446 -3.65 16.49 -3.50
N ASP A 447 -3.81 15.83 -2.35
CA ASP A 447 -4.21 16.49 -1.11
C ASP A 447 -3.13 17.47 -0.64
N GLY A 448 -3.52 18.73 -0.45
CA GLY A 448 -2.62 19.78 0.00
C GLY A 448 -1.66 20.32 -1.08
N CYS A 449 -1.81 19.92 -2.34
CA CYS A 449 -1.03 20.50 -3.45
C CYS A 449 -1.62 21.86 -3.87
N LEU A 450 -0.94 22.95 -3.49
CA LEU A 450 -1.39 24.32 -3.80
C LEU A 450 -1.09 24.69 -5.27
N GLU A 451 -0.07 24.07 -5.84
CA GLU A 451 0.46 24.34 -7.17
C GLU A 451 -0.49 23.88 -8.30
N LEU A 452 -1.47 23.03 -7.98
CA LEU A 452 -2.52 22.62 -8.92
C LEU A 452 -3.33 23.80 -9.47
N ALA A 453 -3.48 24.87 -8.70
CA ALA A 453 -4.24 26.05 -9.15
C ALA A 453 -3.62 26.70 -10.40
N ASP A 454 -2.29 26.72 -10.46
CA ASP A 454 -1.51 27.42 -11.48
C ASP A 454 -0.94 26.51 -12.57
N ALA A 455 -0.92 25.19 -12.34
CA ALA A 455 -0.42 24.19 -13.28
C ALA A 455 -1.20 24.16 -14.61
N ASP A 456 -0.47 23.96 -15.70
CA ASP A 456 -1.04 23.72 -17.04
C ASP A 456 -1.09 22.21 -17.37
N ILE A 457 -0.16 21.44 -16.78
CA ILE A 457 -0.03 19.99 -16.96
C ILE A 457 0.02 19.33 -15.58
N MET A 458 -0.72 18.24 -15.39
CA MET A 458 -0.63 17.41 -14.20
C MET A 458 -0.31 15.97 -14.59
N MET A 459 0.63 15.33 -13.88
CA MET A 459 0.90 13.91 -14.01
C MET A 459 0.70 13.20 -12.68
N GLY A 460 0.03 12.05 -12.71
CA GLY A 460 -0.20 11.22 -11.55
C GLY A 460 -0.46 9.79 -11.96
N ASP A 461 -0.84 8.95 -11.00
CA ASP A 461 -1.26 7.59 -11.27
C ASP A 461 -2.65 7.29 -10.74
N ARG A 462 -3.27 6.28 -11.35
CA ARG A 462 -4.53 5.75 -10.87
C ARG A 462 -4.47 4.24 -10.78
N LEU A 463 -4.65 3.76 -9.56
CA LEU A 463 -4.88 2.34 -9.28
C LEU A 463 -6.31 1.98 -9.69
N ILE A 464 -6.45 0.91 -10.47
CA ILE A 464 -7.73 0.34 -10.86
C ILE A 464 -7.99 -0.92 -10.03
N GLY A 465 -9.16 -0.97 -9.38
CA GLY A 465 -9.59 -2.08 -8.52
C GLY A 465 -10.34 -3.17 -9.29
N GLU A 466 -11.16 -3.94 -8.57
CA GLU A 466 -11.97 -5.05 -9.11
C GLU A 466 -13.07 -4.60 -10.07
N ALA A 467 -13.57 -3.35 -9.93
CA ALA A 467 -14.56 -2.77 -10.81
C ALA A 467 -13.96 -1.54 -11.54
N PRO A 468 -13.39 -1.71 -12.74
CA PRO A 468 -12.67 -0.66 -13.44
C PRO A 468 -13.49 0.59 -13.71
N GLU A 469 -14.67 0.41 -14.29
CA GLU A 469 -15.59 1.50 -14.66
C GLU A 469 -16.03 2.27 -13.41
N TYR A 470 -16.46 1.56 -12.36
CA TYR A 470 -16.79 2.19 -11.08
C TYR A 470 -15.58 2.91 -10.46
N THR A 471 -14.38 2.34 -10.56
CA THR A 471 -13.17 3.00 -10.02
C THR A 471 -12.90 4.33 -10.71
N LEU A 472 -13.16 4.41 -12.02
CA LEU A 472 -13.07 5.63 -12.82
C LEU A 472 -14.20 6.63 -12.52
N GLU A 473 -15.44 6.16 -12.29
CA GLU A 473 -16.56 7.00 -11.82
C GLU A 473 -16.21 7.71 -10.51
N GLN A 474 -15.75 6.94 -9.52
CA GLN A 474 -15.31 7.46 -8.23
C GLN A 474 -14.16 8.45 -8.40
N TRP A 475 -13.23 8.19 -9.33
CA TRP A 475 -12.11 9.08 -9.59
C TRP A 475 -12.59 10.44 -10.12
N LEU A 476 -13.46 10.47 -11.12
CA LEU A 476 -14.05 11.71 -11.65
C LEU A 476 -14.88 12.47 -10.60
N ARG A 477 -15.50 11.75 -9.67
CA ARG A 477 -16.40 12.32 -8.65
C ARG A 477 -15.66 12.90 -7.45
N CYS A 478 -14.64 12.23 -6.95
CA CYS A 478 -14.08 12.51 -5.63
C CYS A 478 -12.67 13.11 -5.64
N ASP A 479 -11.92 12.98 -6.74
CA ASP A 479 -10.52 13.37 -6.78
C ASP A 479 -10.36 14.90 -6.90
N ALA A 480 -9.43 15.45 -6.11
CA ALA A 480 -9.15 16.88 -6.08
C ALA A 480 -8.62 17.43 -7.41
N LEU A 481 -8.13 16.58 -8.31
CA LEU A 481 -7.60 16.97 -9.62
C LEU A 481 -8.62 17.72 -10.50
N TRP A 482 -9.86 17.22 -10.58
CA TRP A 482 -10.79 17.59 -11.66
C TRP A 482 -11.24 19.04 -11.64
N PRO A 483 -11.52 19.69 -10.49
CA PRO A 483 -11.78 21.13 -10.42
C PRO A 483 -10.61 22.02 -10.87
N HIS A 484 -9.38 21.51 -10.88
CA HIS A 484 -8.20 22.25 -11.33
C HIS A 484 -7.91 22.06 -12.82
N VAL A 485 -8.28 20.90 -13.38
CA VAL A 485 -8.14 20.59 -14.80
C VAL A 485 -9.28 21.20 -15.63
N LEU A 486 -10.50 21.12 -15.15
CA LEU A 486 -11.71 21.59 -15.84
C LEU A 486 -12.12 22.98 -15.36
N SER A 487 -12.68 23.79 -16.26
CA SER A 487 -13.36 25.02 -15.85
C SER A 487 -14.57 24.72 -14.98
N ALA A 488 -14.98 25.66 -14.11
CA ALA A 488 -16.13 25.45 -13.23
C ALA A 488 -17.42 25.02 -13.98
N PRO A 489 -17.77 25.59 -15.16
CA PRO A 489 -18.90 25.09 -15.95
C PRO A 489 -18.70 23.67 -16.49
N ALA A 490 -17.50 23.33 -16.96
CA ALA A 490 -17.19 21.99 -17.47
C ALA A 490 -17.22 20.94 -16.36
N TYR A 491 -16.69 21.27 -15.19
CA TYR A 491 -16.74 20.40 -14.02
C TYR A 491 -18.18 20.18 -13.52
N ALA A 492 -19.00 21.24 -13.47
CA ALA A 492 -20.42 21.11 -13.13
C ALA A 492 -21.17 20.23 -14.15
N HIS A 493 -20.88 20.37 -15.44
CA HIS A 493 -21.44 19.50 -16.48
C HIS A 493 -20.99 18.04 -16.33
N LEU A 494 -19.72 17.80 -15.99
CA LEU A 494 -19.21 16.47 -15.68
C LEU A 494 -20.00 15.84 -14.51
N GLN A 495 -20.14 16.54 -13.38
CA GLN A 495 -20.88 16.03 -12.22
C GLN A 495 -22.34 15.70 -12.57
N ALA A 496 -23.04 16.59 -13.29
CA ALA A 496 -24.41 16.33 -13.74
C ALA A 496 -24.50 15.12 -14.69
N THR A 497 -23.48 14.90 -15.53
CA THR A 497 -23.43 13.73 -16.41
C THR A 497 -23.20 12.44 -15.60
N LEU A 498 -22.31 12.46 -14.61
CA LEU A 498 -22.11 11.32 -13.71
C LEU A 498 -23.39 10.99 -12.92
N ASP A 499 -24.14 12.01 -12.50
CA ASP A 499 -25.44 11.86 -11.83
C ASP A 499 -26.48 11.22 -12.75
N ALA A 500 -26.53 11.60 -14.03
CA ALA A 500 -27.40 10.92 -15.01
C ALA A 500 -26.98 9.45 -15.24
N VAL A 501 -25.67 9.18 -15.32
CA VAL A 501 -25.14 7.83 -15.53
C VAL A 501 -25.47 6.91 -14.36
N GLN A 502 -25.31 7.33 -13.11
CA GLN A 502 -25.60 6.48 -11.95
C GLN A 502 -27.08 6.05 -11.85
N THR A 503 -28.00 6.80 -12.48
CA THR A 503 -29.43 6.46 -12.48
C THR A 503 -29.80 5.30 -13.40
N GLN A 504 -28.90 4.89 -14.31
CA GLN A 504 -29.18 3.78 -15.21
C GLN A 504 -29.12 2.44 -14.45
N ALA A 505 -30.23 1.69 -14.45
CA ALA A 505 -30.35 0.41 -13.74
C ALA A 505 -29.44 -0.67 -14.33
N GLU A 506 -29.36 -0.71 -15.66
CA GLU A 506 -28.55 -1.68 -16.39
C GLU A 506 -27.07 -1.31 -16.36
N ALA A 507 -26.21 -2.26 -15.97
CA ALA A 507 -24.77 -2.05 -15.88
C ALA A 507 -24.17 -1.63 -17.24
N ARG A 508 -24.66 -2.24 -18.33
CA ARG A 508 -24.23 -1.92 -19.69
C ARG A 508 -24.39 -0.44 -20.03
N ASP A 509 -25.52 0.15 -19.65
CA ASP A 509 -25.82 1.54 -19.95
C ASP A 509 -24.96 2.48 -19.10
N ARG A 510 -24.70 2.12 -17.84
CA ARG A 510 -23.74 2.85 -17.00
C ARG A 510 -22.33 2.83 -17.59
N HIS A 511 -21.88 1.66 -18.06
CA HIS A 511 -20.55 1.50 -18.64
C HIS A 511 -20.41 2.29 -19.95
N ALA A 512 -21.42 2.24 -20.82
CA ALA A 512 -21.44 3.03 -22.04
C ALA A 512 -21.41 4.55 -21.76
N GLY A 513 -22.16 4.99 -20.73
CA GLY A 513 -22.14 6.38 -20.27
C GLY A 513 -20.76 6.84 -19.80
N LEU A 514 -20.08 6.03 -18.97
CA LEU A 514 -18.72 6.33 -18.53
C LEU A 514 -17.71 6.32 -19.69
N GLN A 515 -17.80 5.35 -20.59
CA GLN A 515 -16.94 5.30 -21.78
C GLN A 515 -17.09 6.58 -22.61
N ALA A 516 -18.31 7.07 -22.81
CA ALA A 516 -18.56 8.31 -23.53
C ALA A 516 -17.94 9.54 -22.84
N ILE A 517 -17.96 9.60 -21.51
CA ILE A 517 -17.30 10.67 -20.74
C ILE A 517 -15.79 10.65 -20.98
N PHE A 518 -15.15 9.49 -20.82
CA PHE A 518 -13.70 9.37 -20.99
C PHE A 518 -13.26 9.57 -22.44
N ASN A 519 -14.02 9.08 -23.42
CA ASN A 519 -13.75 9.37 -24.82
C ASN A 519 -13.74 10.87 -25.08
N ARG A 520 -14.71 11.63 -24.54
CA ARG A 520 -14.73 13.09 -24.69
C ARG A 520 -13.53 13.78 -24.02
N LEU A 521 -13.13 13.33 -22.83
CA LEU A 521 -11.94 13.85 -22.14
C LEU A 521 -10.66 13.58 -22.96
N MET A 522 -10.56 12.41 -23.59
CA MET A 522 -9.42 12.08 -24.45
C MET A 522 -9.47 12.83 -25.78
N GLU A 523 -10.62 12.90 -26.46
CA GLU A 523 -10.84 13.60 -27.75
C GLU A 523 -10.51 15.10 -27.67
N SER A 524 -10.79 15.71 -26.53
CA SER A 524 -10.46 17.11 -26.22
C SER A 524 -9.06 17.28 -25.65
N ALA A 525 -8.23 16.24 -25.62
CA ALA A 525 -6.88 16.27 -25.06
C ALA A 525 -6.82 16.76 -23.60
N VAL A 526 -7.87 16.53 -22.81
CA VAL A 526 -7.88 16.83 -21.36
C VAL A 526 -7.17 15.74 -20.56
N LEU A 527 -7.24 14.49 -21.02
CA LEU A 527 -6.66 13.32 -20.37
C LEU A 527 -6.00 12.41 -21.41
N THR A 528 -4.84 11.84 -21.06
CA THR A 528 -4.25 10.72 -21.79
C THR A 528 -3.56 9.75 -20.83
N PRO A 529 -3.69 8.42 -21.01
CA PRO A 529 -2.87 7.46 -20.29
C PRO A 529 -1.43 7.48 -20.84
N LEU A 530 -0.46 7.14 -20.00
CA LEU A 530 0.96 7.09 -20.35
C LEU A 530 1.46 5.64 -20.39
N PHE A 531 1.37 4.95 -19.25
CA PHE A 531 1.85 3.58 -19.11
C PHE A 531 1.08 2.82 -18.03
N ASN A 532 0.93 1.51 -18.23
CA ASN A 532 0.39 0.58 -17.24
C ASN A 532 1.51 -0.02 -16.37
N TYR A 533 1.15 -0.46 -15.18
CA TYR A 533 2.04 -1.23 -14.31
C TYR A 533 2.04 -2.71 -14.66
N GLN A 534 3.20 -3.34 -14.57
CA GLN A 534 3.34 -4.80 -14.65
C GLN A 534 3.51 -5.37 -13.24
N TYR A 535 2.42 -5.93 -12.69
CA TYR A 535 2.46 -6.57 -11.39
C TYR A 535 3.11 -7.95 -11.48
N GLN A 536 3.94 -8.26 -10.49
CA GLN A 536 4.67 -9.50 -10.39
C GLN A 536 4.67 -9.98 -8.94
N ILE A 537 4.21 -11.20 -8.70
CA ILE A 537 4.41 -11.88 -7.43
C ILE A 537 5.41 -13.00 -7.64
N SER A 538 6.45 -12.94 -6.82
CA SER A 538 7.46 -13.97 -6.73
C SER A 538 7.36 -14.60 -5.34
N ALA A 539 7.29 -15.92 -5.28
CA ALA A 539 7.22 -16.65 -4.04
C ALA A 539 8.10 -17.90 -4.10
N PRO A 540 8.55 -18.43 -2.95
CA PRO A 540 9.33 -19.64 -2.94
C PRO A 540 8.39 -20.84 -3.15
N PRO A 541 8.90 -22.03 -3.48
CA PRO A 541 8.18 -23.28 -3.35
C PRO A 541 7.72 -23.46 -1.90
N GLY A 542 6.41 -23.53 -1.65
CA GLY A 542 5.86 -23.80 -0.32
C GLY A 542 4.71 -22.90 0.13
N VAL A 543 4.47 -21.77 -0.54
CA VAL A 543 3.24 -21.00 -0.36
C VAL A 543 2.33 -21.24 -1.56
N ASN A 544 1.16 -21.82 -1.31
CA ASN A 544 0.17 -22.15 -2.32
C ASN A 544 -1.02 -21.18 -2.26
N GLY A 545 -1.87 -21.18 -3.29
CA GLY A 545 -3.05 -20.29 -3.34
C GLY A 545 -2.73 -18.84 -3.69
N ILE A 546 -1.50 -18.54 -4.11
CA ILE A 546 -1.09 -17.19 -4.52
C ILE A 546 -1.63 -16.91 -5.92
N ARG A 547 -2.54 -15.94 -6.03
CA ARG A 547 -3.05 -15.39 -7.29
C ARG A 547 -3.06 -13.88 -7.21
N LEU A 548 -2.50 -13.22 -8.22
CA LEU A 548 -2.54 -11.76 -8.32
C LEU A 548 -4.00 -11.27 -8.41
N ASN A 549 -4.36 -10.35 -7.53
CA ASN A 549 -5.58 -9.57 -7.62
C ASN A 549 -5.33 -8.28 -8.43
N THR A 550 -6.41 -7.55 -8.73
CA THR A 550 -6.36 -6.32 -9.54
C THR A 550 -5.50 -5.20 -8.94
N ARG A 551 -5.18 -5.26 -7.64
CA ARG A 551 -4.31 -4.31 -6.93
C ARG A 551 -2.86 -4.78 -6.80
N GLY A 552 -2.45 -5.85 -7.48
CA GLY A 552 -1.07 -6.32 -7.43
C GLY A 552 -0.69 -7.04 -6.12
N TRP A 553 -1.69 -7.44 -5.32
CA TRP A 553 -1.56 -8.28 -4.12
C TRP A 553 -2.11 -9.68 -4.41
N PHE A 554 -2.17 -10.54 -3.41
CA PHE A 554 -2.86 -11.83 -3.50
C PHE A 554 -3.90 -11.97 -2.39
N ASP A 555 -4.82 -12.89 -2.55
CA ASP A 555 -5.83 -13.15 -1.53
C ASP A 555 -5.23 -13.96 -0.37
N PHE A 556 -5.09 -13.30 0.78
CA PHE A 556 -4.58 -13.90 2.01
C PHE A 556 -5.49 -15.01 2.56
N THR A 557 -6.77 -15.00 2.21
CA THR A 557 -7.72 -16.02 2.65
C THR A 557 -7.58 -17.34 1.89
N GLU A 558 -7.07 -17.28 0.65
CA GLU A 558 -6.81 -18.47 -0.19
C GLU A 558 -5.40 -19.04 -0.03
N ALA A 559 -4.46 -18.25 0.49
CA ALA A 559 -3.07 -18.67 0.67
C ALA A 559 -2.94 -19.78 1.74
N TRP A 560 -2.08 -20.77 1.52
CA TRP A 560 -1.86 -21.87 2.46
C TRP A 560 -0.47 -22.51 2.37
N LEU A 561 -0.09 -23.20 3.44
CA LEU A 561 1.19 -23.91 3.57
C LEU A 561 0.97 -25.42 3.59
N PRO A 562 1.74 -26.22 2.83
CA PRO A 562 1.70 -27.66 2.93
C PRO A 562 2.22 -28.12 4.28
N ALA A 563 1.87 -29.34 4.68
CA ALA A 563 2.38 -29.93 5.90
C ALA A 563 3.92 -29.93 5.91
N PRO A 564 4.57 -29.80 7.10
CA PRO A 564 6.01 -29.90 7.21
C PRO A 564 6.51 -31.19 6.58
N LYS A 565 7.55 -31.11 5.75
CA LYS A 565 8.22 -32.31 5.23
C LYS A 565 8.85 -33.05 6.41
N SER A 566 8.53 -34.34 6.53
CA SER A 566 8.95 -35.24 7.60
C SER A 566 10.45 -35.47 7.64
#